data_AF-A0AAW0RAK2-F1
#
_entry.id   AF-A0AAW0RAK2-F1
#
_cell.length_a   1.000
_cell.length_b   1.000
_cell.length_c   1.000
_cell.angle_alpha   90.00
_cell.angle_beta   90.00
_cell.angle_gamma   90.00
#
_symmetry.space_group_name_H-M   'P 1'
#
loop_
_entity.id
_entity.type
_entity.pdbx_description
1 polymer ?
#
loop_
_entity_poly.entity_id
_entity_poly.type
_entity_poly.pdbx_seq_one_letter_code
_entity_poly.pdbx_strand_id
1 'polypeptide(L)'
;MSTNEEYSHDATVAAVTSLLTYVSELYGAGYELSYPPPGGWECFNRDKLRLLQEHGKYNNGLTDRALELMRHMPYFLNDDPELMYFTQPAYHYQAFCRPDLKPPESELEKKNAEENKIVSRETYDQHLPPQFVVLTYAQPWKGYTIIVDTEQGCVRFWDRYDGTASVTKERGDLGYEYDEDEVEESGPEGWKLADRYRIPTFFDLWRREFLRIANAAQEWNRELENKED
;
A
#
# COMPACT_ATOMS: atom_id res chain seq x y z
N MET A 1 -9.64 -17.64 -25.18
CA MET A 1 -10.79 -18.00 -24.33
C MET A 1 -10.41 -17.60 -22.92
N SER A 2 -10.91 -16.47 -22.42
CA SER A 2 -10.58 -15.99 -21.07
C SER A 2 -11.59 -16.62 -20.11
N THR A 3 -11.15 -17.58 -19.30
CA THR A 3 -11.92 -17.99 -18.13
C THR A 3 -11.89 -16.84 -17.15
N ASN A 4 -13.04 -16.20 -16.92
CA ASN A 4 -13.19 -15.20 -15.88
C ASN A 4 -13.20 -15.97 -14.55
N GLU A 5 -12.03 -16.18 -13.96
CA GLU A 5 -11.94 -16.73 -12.60
C GLU A 5 -12.46 -15.67 -11.64
N GLU A 6 -13.59 -15.97 -11.00
CA GLU A 6 -14.18 -15.10 -9.99
C GLU A 6 -13.26 -14.95 -8.78
N TYR A 7 -13.37 -13.81 -8.09
CA TYR A 7 -12.65 -13.53 -6.86
C TYR A 7 -12.86 -14.65 -5.82
N SER A 8 -11.75 -15.21 -5.33
CA SER A 8 -11.74 -16.16 -4.20
C SER A 8 -11.12 -15.49 -2.99
N HIS A 9 -11.92 -15.31 -1.94
CA HIS A 9 -11.47 -14.69 -0.69
C HIS A 9 -10.31 -15.46 -0.05
N ASP A 10 -10.50 -16.76 0.19
CA ASP A 10 -9.49 -17.60 0.85
C ASP A 10 -8.17 -17.68 0.06
N ALA A 11 -8.26 -17.79 -1.27
CA ALA A 11 -7.06 -17.80 -2.11
C ALA A 11 -6.33 -16.46 -2.06
N THR A 12 -7.07 -15.35 -2.01
CA THR A 12 -6.50 -14.00 -1.88
C THR A 12 -5.83 -13.82 -0.52
N VAL A 13 -6.50 -14.20 0.57
CA VAL A 13 -5.94 -14.16 1.93
C VAL A 13 -4.67 -14.98 2.01
N ALA A 14 -4.68 -16.21 1.48
CA ALA A 14 -3.51 -17.07 1.45
C ALA A 14 -2.34 -16.45 0.65
N ALA A 15 -2.63 -15.83 -0.50
CA ALA A 15 -1.63 -15.21 -1.35
C ALA A 15 -0.99 -13.97 -0.69
N VAL A 16 -1.82 -13.08 -0.12
CA VAL A 16 -1.33 -11.90 0.60
C VAL A 16 -0.56 -12.31 1.85
N THR A 17 -1.09 -13.27 2.62
CA THR A 17 -0.39 -13.81 3.80
C THR A 17 0.98 -14.33 3.41
N SER A 18 1.05 -15.14 2.35
CA SER A 18 2.32 -15.68 1.89
C SER A 18 3.31 -14.60 1.47
N LEU A 19 2.86 -13.50 0.85
CA LEU A 19 3.70 -12.36 0.53
C LEU A 19 4.27 -11.74 1.80
N LEU A 20 3.40 -11.34 2.74
CA LEU A 20 3.84 -10.61 3.92
C LEU A 20 4.75 -11.49 4.79
N THR A 21 4.43 -12.78 4.95
CA THR A 21 5.28 -13.74 5.66
C THR A 21 6.65 -13.84 5.02
N TYR A 22 6.72 -13.92 3.69
CA TYR A 22 7.99 -13.95 2.98
C TYR A 22 8.85 -12.70 3.23
N VAL A 23 8.24 -11.51 3.20
CA VAL A 23 8.93 -10.24 3.53
C VAL A 23 9.41 -10.25 4.98
N SER A 24 8.55 -10.66 5.91
CA SER A 24 8.87 -10.76 7.35
C SER A 24 10.07 -11.67 7.60
N GLU A 25 10.10 -12.86 6.97
CA GLU A 25 11.20 -13.81 7.07
C GLU A 25 12.49 -13.30 6.44
N LEU A 26 12.40 -12.58 5.33
CA LEU A 26 13.57 -12.06 4.61
C LEU A 26 14.29 -10.96 5.39
N TYR A 27 13.55 -10.00 5.95
CA TYR A 27 14.14 -8.87 6.67
C TYR A 27 14.32 -9.12 8.17
N GLY A 28 13.58 -10.06 8.76
CA GLY A 28 13.74 -10.47 10.15
C GLY A 28 13.23 -9.46 11.17
N ALA A 29 14.08 -9.11 12.14
CA ALA A 29 13.71 -8.22 13.25
C ALA A 29 13.30 -6.84 12.72
N GLY A 30 12.15 -6.32 13.17
CA GLY A 30 11.58 -5.08 12.64
C GLY A 30 10.59 -5.29 11.48
N TYR A 31 10.26 -6.53 11.13
CA TYR A 31 9.20 -6.85 10.17
C TYR A 31 8.18 -7.86 10.73
N GLU A 32 7.93 -7.81 12.04
CA GLU A 32 7.01 -8.71 12.72
C GLU A 32 5.56 -8.53 12.23
N LEU A 33 4.89 -9.65 11.98
CA LEU A 33 3.49 -9.69 11.58
C LEU A 33 2.57 -10.01 12.75
N SER A 34 1.41 -9.35 12.75
CA SER A 34 0.23 -9.77 13.50
C SER A 34 -0.70 -10.54 12.58
N TYR A 35 -1.11 -11.73 12.99
CA TYR A 35 -2.06 -12.56 12.24
C TYR A 35 -3.48 -12.39 12.79
N PRO A 36 -4.51 -12.39 11.92
CA PRO A 36 -5.89 -12.24 12.36
C PRO A 36 -6.35 -13.40 13.24
N PRO A 37 -7.25 -13.16 14.21
CA PRO A 37 -7.93 -14.22 14.92
C PRO A 37 -8.92 -14.96 13.97
N PRO A 38 -9.47 -16.14 14.37
CA PRO A 38 -10.32 -16.95 13.49
C PRO A 38 -11.58 -16.27 12.93
N GLY A 39 -12.08 -15.19 13.57
CA GLY A 39 -13.21 -14.38 13.08
C GLY A 39 -12.81 -13.08 12.38
N GLY A 40 -11.51 -12.91 12.13
CA GLY A 40 -10.92 -11.70 11.60
C GLY A 40 -10.81 -10.57 12.63
N TRP A 41 -10.11 -9.50 12.25
CA TRP A 41 -9.91 -8.33 13.09
C TRP A 41 -11.23 -7.56 13.34
N GLU A 42 -11.68 -7.49 14.58
CA GLU A 42 -12.93 -6.80 14.95
C GLU A 42 -12.90 -5.29 14.70
N CYS A 43 -11.71 -4.69 14.67
CA CYS A 43 -11.50 -3.27 14.37
C CYS A 43 -11.86 -2.89 12.92
N PHE A 44 -11.85 -3.83 11.98
CA PHE A 44 -12.39 -3.59 10.64
C PHE A 44 -13.88 -3.91 10.65
N ASN A 45 -14.69 -2.90 10.98
CA ASN A 45 -16.14 -3.01 11.02
C ASN A 45 -16.82 -1.82 10.32
N ARG A 46 -18.09 -2.02 9.95
CA ARG A 46 -18.88 -1.04 9.20
C ARG A 46 -19.08 0.28 9.94
N ASP A 47 -19.20 0.25 11.26
CA ASP A 47 -19.41 1.46 12.05
C ASP A 47 -18.18 2.37 12.04
N LYS A 48 -16.97 1.80 12.23
CA LYS A 48 -15.71 2.55 12.10
C LYS A 48 -15.49 3.07 10.69
N LEU A 49 -15.84 2.27 9.68
CA LEU A 49 -15.73 2.68 8.29
C LEU A 49 -16.67 3.86 7.97
N ARG A 50 -17.89 3.85 8.52
CA ARG A 50 -18.85 4.95 8.37
C ARG A 50 -18.31 6.24 8.98
N LEU A 51 -17.69 6.17 10.17
CA LEU A 51 -17.03 7.32 10.78
C LEU A 51 -15.95 7.89 9.86
N LEU A 52 -15.09 7.04 9.29
CA LEU A 52 -14.06 7.46 8.34
C LEU A 52 -14.63 8.11 7.06
N GLN A 53 -15.77 7.63 6.56
CA GLN A 53 -16.47 8.22 5.42
C GLN A 53 -17.08 9.58 5.74
N GLU A 54 -17.76 9.71 6.89
CA GLU A 54 -18.39 10.96 7.35
C GLU A 54 -17.36 12.11 7.48
N HIS A 55 -16.09 11.77 7.73
CA HIS A 55 -14.97 12.71 7.79
C HIS A 55 -14.20 12.88 6.47
N GLY A 56 -14.73 12.40 5.35
CA GLY A 56 -14.15 12.62 4.01
C GLY A 56 -12.86 11.84 3.73
N LYS A 57 -12.48 10.86 4.58
CA LYS A 57 -11.26 10.05 4.40
C LYS A 57 -11.47 8.86 3.46
N TYR A 58 -12.71 8.46 3.23
CA TYR A 58 -13.13 7.48 2.22
C TYR A 58 -14.36 8.02 1.50
N ASN A 59 -14.21 8.62 0.32
CA ASN A 59 -15.35 9.23 -0.38
C ASN A 59 -16.39 8.19 -0.83
N ASN A 60 -15.97 6.94 -1.10
CA ASN A 60 -16.83 5.89 -1.63
C ASN A 60 -17.01 4.68 -0.68
N GLY A 61 -16.34 4.71 0.48
CA GLY A 61 -16.33 3.57 1.39
C GLY A 61 -15.58 2.34 0.90
N LEU A 62 -15.85 1.20 1.54
CA LEU A 62 -15.38 -0.12 1.13
C LEU A 62 -16.58 -1.05 0.91
N THR A 63 -16.47 -1.97 -0.04
CA THR A 63 -17.44 -3.07 -0.21
C THR A 63 -17.31 -4.10 0.92
N ASP A 64 -18.32 -4.97 1.12
CA ASP A 64 -18.22 -6.03 2.13
C ASP A 64 -17.06 -6.98 1.83
N ARG A 65 -16.78 -7.25 0.55
CA ARG A 65 -15.66 -8.11 0.12
C ARG A 65 -14.30 -7.51 0.44
N ALA A 66 -14.12 -6.21 0.20
CA ALA A 66 -12.89 -5.50 0.54
C ALA A 66 -12.69 -5.44 2.06
N LEU A 67 -13.75 -5.12 2.81
CA LEU A 67 -13.71 -5.11 4.27
C LEU A 67 -13.39 -6.49 4.84
N GLU A 68 -14.01 -7.55 4.30
CA GLU A 68 -13.76 -8.93 4.71
C GLU A 68 -12.33 -9.36 4.42
N LEU A 69 -11.76 -8.96 3.29
CA LEU A 69 -10.33 -9.16 2.99
C LEU A 69 -9.45 -8.51 4.05
N MET A 70 -9.71 -7.24 4.39
CA MET A 70 -8.93 -6.54 5.42
C MET A 70 -9.03 -7.19 6.81
N ARG A 71 -10.18 -7.78 7.15
CA ARG A 71 -10.37 -8.54 8.40
C ARG A 71 -9.48 -9.77 8.51
N HIS A 72 -9.14 -10.40 7.38
CA HIS A 72 -8.49 -11.72 7.36
C HIS A 72 -7.05 -11.70 6.84
N MET A 73 -6.46 -10.54 6.61
CA MET A 73 -5.04 -10.42 6.27
C MET A 73 -4.15 -10.16 7.50
N PRO A 74 -2.89 -10.60 7.47
CA PRO A 74 -1.90 -10.16 8.44
C PRO A 74 -1.43 -8.72 8.16
N TYR A 75 -0.86 -8.08 9.17
CA TYR A 75 -0.32 -6.72 9.06
C TYR A 75 0.99 -6.59 9.83
N PHE A 76 1.88 -5.71 9.37
CA PHE A 76 3.10 -5.38 10.10
C PHE A 76 2.79 -4.61 11.37
N LEU A 77 3.50 -4.94 12.44
CA LEU A 77 3.38 -4.28 13.74
C LEU A 77 4.21 -2.99 13.83
N ASN A 78 5.26 -2.88 13.03
CA ASN A 78 6.09 -1.68 13.03
C ASN A 78 5.45 -0.56 12.23
N ASP A 79 5.74 0.67 12.65
CA ASP A 79 5.09 1.87 12.13
C ASP A 79 5.70 2.33 10.80
N ASP A 80 6.83 1.77 10.38
CA ASP A 80 7.44 2.09 9.09
C ASP A 80 8.32 0.97 8.49
N PRO A 81 7.75 -0.20 8.16
CA PRO A 81 8.50 -1.21 7.43
C PRO A 81 8.66 -0.74 5.97
N GLU A 82 9.85 -0.84 5.41
CA GLU A 82 10.03 -0.71 3.97
C GLU A 82 9.93 -2.10 3.34
N LEU A 83 8.80 -2.43 2.68
CA LEU A 83 8.65 -3.75 2.04
C LEU A 83 9.69 -3.94 0.95
N MET A 84 9.97 -2.86 0.22
CA MET A 84 11.00 -2.74 -0.79
C MET A 84 11.38 -1.25 -0.93
N TYR A 85 12.35 -0.96 -1.79
CA TYR A 85 12.82 0.40 -2.02
C TYR A 85 11.69 1.39 -2.31
N PHE A 86 11.59 2.41 -1.45
CA PHE A 86 10.54 3.44 -1.49
C PHE A 86 9.11 2.88 -1.53
N THR A 87 8.89 1.71 -0.95
CA THR A 87 7.59 1.02 -0.92
C THR A 87 7.20 0.70 0.51
N GLN A 88 6.17 1.38 1.00
CA GLN A 88 5.63 1.18 2.36
C GLN A 88 4.37 0.32 2.31
N PRO A 89 4.07 -0.46 3.37
CA PRO A 89 2.81 -1.15 3.48
C PRO A 89 1.68 -0.14 3.66
N ALA A 90 0.48 -0.54 3.25
CA ALA A 90 -0.69 0.23 3.57
C ALA A 90 -1.00 0.14 5.08
N TYR A 91 -1.17 1.30 5.72
CA TYR A 91 -1.35 1.44 7.17
C TYR A 91 -2.79 1.18 7.64
N HIS A 92 -3.50 0.27 6.98
CA HIS A 92 -4.90 -0.03 7.31
C HIS A 92 -5.07 -0.47 8.76
N TYR A 93 -4.18 -1.33 9.25
CA TYR A 93 -4.27 -1.83 10.63
C TYR A 93 -4.00 -0.73 11.66
N GLN A 94 -2.97 0.08 11.44
CA GLN A 94 -2.66 1.21 12.32
C GLN A 94 -3.85 2.19 12.37
N ALA A 95 -4.41 2.54 11.21
CA ALA A 95 -5.54 3.46 11.12
C ALA A 95 -6.82 2.96 11.80
N PHE A 96 -7.14 1.65 11.69
CA PHE A 96 -8.40 1.10 12.20
C PHE A 96 -8.30 0.48 13.60
N CYS A 97 -7.14 -0.10 13.91
CA CYS A 97 -6.94 -1.01 15.05
C CYS A 97 -6.00 -0.44 16.10
N ARG A 98 -5.11 0.49 15.74
CA ARG A 98 -4.12 1.11 16.63
C ARG A 98 -4.01 2.62 16.43
N PRO A 99 -5.11 3.39 16.55
CA PRO A 99 -5.06 4.85 16.40
C PRO A 99 -4.24 5.54 17.50
N ASP A 100 -3.87 4.81 18.55
CA ASP A 100 -3.05 5.24 19.69
C ASP A 100 -1.55 5.29 19.39
N LEU A 101 -1.07 4.62 18.34
CA LEU A 101 0.35 4.43 18.10
C LEU A 101 1.09 5.66 17.56
N LYS A 102 0.39 6.64 16.99
CA LYS A 102 1.02 7.89 16.57
C LYS A 102 0.34 9.09 17.22
N PRO A 103 1.04 9.84 18.09
CA PRO A 103 0.50 11.09 18.58
C PRO A 103 0.32 12.03 17.39
N PRO A 104 -0.82 12.72 17.28
CA PRO A 104 -1.07 13.69 16.23
C PRO A 104 0.05 14.73 16.15
N GLU A 105 0.63 14.90 14.96
CA GLU A 105 1.80 15.74 14.70
C GLU A 105 1.39 17.21 14.42
N SER A 106 0.11 17.44 14.10
CA SER A 106 -0.49 18.77 13.95
C SER A 106 -1.68 19.02 14.89
N GLU A 107 -2.00 20.29 15.14
CA GLU A 107 -3.21 20.67 15.92
C GLU A 107 -4.52 20.22 15.23
N LEU A 108 -4.52 20.11 13.89
CA LEU A 108 -5.64 19.58 13.12
C LEU A 108 -5.81 18.07 13.35
N GLU A 109 -4.70 17.32 13.33
CA GLU A 109 -4.70 15.90 13.68
C GLU A 109 -5.05 15.69 15.15
N LYS A 110 -4.64 16.58 16.06
CA LYS A 110 -5.02 16.52 17.48
C LYS A 110 -6.51 16.63 17.65
N LYS A 111 -7.11 17.65 17.03
CA LYS A 111 -8.56 17.83 17.04
C LYS A 111 -9.28 16.63 16.42
N ASN A 112 -8.80 16.11 15.29
CA ASN A 112 -9.39 14.92 14.65
C ASN A 112 -9.23 13.65 15.49
N ALA A 113 -8.10 13.46 16.18
CA ALA A 113 -7.84 12.32 17.05
C ALA A 113 -8.67 12.41 18.35
N GLU A 114 -8.80 13.62 18.93
CA GLU A 114 -9.59 13.88 20.13
C GLU A 114 -11.10 13.76 19.88
N GLU A 115 -11.59 14.28 18.75
CA GLU A 115 -13.01 14.22 18.40
C GLU A 115 -13.39 12.83 17.85
N ASN A 116 -12.50 12.19 17.07
CA ASN A 116 -12.90 11.07 16.20
C ASN A 116 -12.07 9.78 16.40
N LYS A 117 -11.06 9.76 17.29
CA LYS A 117 -10.19 8.59 17.59
C LYS A 117 -9.52 7.97 16.35
N ILE A 118 -9.22 8.78 15.35
CA ILE A 118 -8.63 8.35 14.08
C ILE A 118 -7.43 9.24 13.80
N VAL A 119 -6.26 8.62 13.63
CA VAL A 119 -5.06 9.25 13.08
C VAL A 119 -4.84 8.58 11.72
N SER A 120 -5.03 9.30 10.61
CA SER A 120 -4.64 8.78 9.30
C SER A 120 -3.82 9.81 8.55
N ARG A 121 -2.64 9.36 8.13
CA ARG A 121 -1.84 9.95 7.07
C ARG A 121 -2.73 10.12 5.83
N GLU A 122 -2.49 11.17 5.05
CA GLU A 122 -3.25 11.47 3.83
C GLU A 122 -3.24 10.26 2.91
N THR A 123 -4.37 9.58 2.81
CA THR A 123 -4.49 8.36 2.02
C THR A 123 -4.85 8.74 0.60
N TYR A 124 -3.98 8.40 -0.35
CA TYR A 124 -4.27 8.27 -1.78
C TYR A 124 -5.58 7.48 -2.08
N ASP A 125 -6.12 6.78 -1.08
CA ASP A 125 -7.35 5.99 -1.11
C ASP A 125 -8.64 6.80 -1.26
N GLN A 126 -8.62 8.11 -1.02
CA GLN A 126 -9.84 8.94 -1.07
C GLN A 126 -10.55 8.92 -2.44
N HIS A 127 -9.84 8.54 -3.50
CA HIS A 127 -10.37 8.44 -4.87
C HIS A 127 -10.40 7.01 -5.42
N LEU A 128 -10.01 6.01 -4.61
CA LEU A 128 -10.04 4.63 -5.07
C LEU A 128 -11.48 4.07 -5.07
N PRO A 129 -11.80 3.20 -6.04
CA PRO A 129 -13.03 2.43 -6.01
C PRO A 129 -13.16 1.59 -4.72
N PRO A 130 -14.39 1.45 -4.17
CA PRO A 130 -14.61 0.81 -2.86
C PRO A 130 -14.28 -0.69 -2.79
N GLN A 131 -14.08 -1.33 -3.94
CA GLN A 131 -13.67 -2.72 -4.05
C GLN A 131 -12.15 -2.91 -3.95
N PHE A 132 -11.38 -1.82 -3.91
CA PHE A 132 -9.92 -1.87 -3.86
C PHE A 132 -9.40 -1.93 -2.43
N VAL A 133 -8.44 -2.82 -2.22
CA VAL A 133 -7.65 -2.89 -0.99
C VAL A 133 -6.19 -2.67 -1.36
N VAL A 134 -5.63 -1.53 -0.95
CA VAL A 134 -4.22 -1.22 -1.18
C VAL A 134 -3.37 -2.04 -0.21
N LEU A 135 -2.34 -2.71 -0.70
CA LEU A 135 -1.37 -3.44 0.11
C LEU A 135 -0.09 -2.63 0.34
N THR A 136 0.30 -1.82 -0.64
CA THR A 136 1.52 -1.00 -0.57
C THR A 136 1.32 0.37 -1.23
N TYR A 137 2.08 1.35 -0.77
CA TYR A 137 2.23 2.67 -1.40
C TYR A 137 3.68 2.86 -1.88
N ALA A 138 3.82 3.27 -3.13
CA ALA A 138 5.05 3.90 -3.61
C ALA A 138 5.22 5.30 -2.98
N GLN A 139 6.46 5.71 -2.71
CA GLN A 139 6.76 7.13 -2.50
C GLN A 139 6.52 7.92 -3.79
N PRO A 140 6.33 9.25 -3.73
CA PRO A 140 5.96 10.06 -4.89
C PRO A 140 6.87 9.87 -6.12
N TRP A 141 8.17 9.73 -5.88
CA TRP A 141 9.20 9.62 -6.92
C TRP A 141 9.57 8.18 -7.31
N LYS A 142 9.20 7.16 -6.53
CA LYS A 142 9.64 5.77 -6.77
C LYS A 142 8.91 4.76 -5.88
N GLY A 143 8.86 3.51 -6.32
CA GLY A 143 8.34 2.38 -5.55
C GLY A 143 7.18 1.72 -6.25
N TYR A 144 6.48 0.85 -5.53
CA TYR A 144 5.46 -0.02 -6.09
C TYR A 144 4.15 0.09 -5.31
N THR A 145 3.06 0.32 -6.04
CA THR A 145 1.71 0.31 -5.48
C THR A 145 1.01 -0.98 -5.92
N ILE A 146 0.68 -1.82 -4.94
CA ILE A 146 -0.06 -3.07 -5.12
C ILE A 146 -1.47 -2.87 -4.59
N ILE A 147 -2.47 -3.13 -5.43
CA ILE A 147 -3.89 -2.99 -5.08
C ILE A 147 -4.63 -4.28 -5.43
N VAL A 148 -5.40 -4.82 -4.51
CA VAL A 148 -6.30 -5.96 -4.77
C VAL A 148 -7.67 -5.42 -5.18
N ASP A 149 -8.13 -5.79 -6.38
CA ASP A 149 -9.47 -5.51 -6.88
C ASP A 149 -10.38 -6.71 -6.58
N THR A 150 -11.16 -6.61 -5.49
CA THR A 150 -12.01 -7.70 -5.00
C THR A 150 -13.27 -7.95 -5.85
N GLU A 151 -13.57 -7.04 -6.78
CA GLU A 151 -14.67 -7.22 -7.74
C GLU A 151 -14.21 -8.05 -8.94
N GLN A 152 -13.04 -7.72 -9.48
CA GLN A 152 -12.47 -8.39 -10.66
C GLN A 152 -11.57 -9.59 -10.31
N GLY A 153 -11.24 -9.81 -9.04
CA GLY A 153 -10.39 -10.93 -8.62
C GLY A 153 -8.94 -10.80 -9.13
N CYS A 154 -8.43 -9.57 -9.22
CA CYS A 154 -7.12 -9.29 -9.79
C CYS A 154 -6.28 -8.39 -8.87
N VAL A 155 -4.97 -8.39 -9.12
CA VAL A 155 -4.04 -7.40 -8.57
C VAL A 155 -3.82 -6.34 -9.64
N ARG A 156 -3.98 -5.08 -9.25
CA ARG A 156 -3.48 -3.93 -9.99
C ARG A 156 -2.09 -3.61 -9.45
N PHE A 157 -1.13 -3.61 -10.35
CA PHE A 157 0.25 -3.33 -10.02
C PHE A 157 0.68 -2.08 -10.78
N TRP A 158 1.15 -1.10 -10.02
CA TRP A 158 1.67 0.14 -10.57
C TRP A 158 3.09 0.33 -10.08
N ASP A 159 4.00 0.38 -11.05
CA ASP A 159 5.40 0.67 -10.83
C ASP A 159 5.67 2.14 -11.10
N ARG A 160 6.21 2.88 -10.12
CA ARG A 160 6.77 4.23 -10.30
C ARG A 160 8.29 4.21 -10.52
N TYR A 161 8.88 3.03 -10.68
CA TYR A 161 10.32 2.83 -10.87
C TYR A 161 10.81 3.26 -12.25
N ASP A 162 9.93 3.35 -13.25
CA ASP A 162 10.30 3.96 -14.52
C ASP A 162 9.78 5.39 -14.60
N GLY A 163 10.68 6.34 -14.82
CA GLY A 163 10.31 7.62 -15.39
C GLY A 163 9.90 7.44 -16.85
N THR A 164 8.93 6.57 -17.17
CA THR A 164 8.24 6.61 -18.48
C THR A 164 6.93 7.40 -18.44
N ALA A 165 6.76 8.19 -17.39
CA ALA A 165 6.72 9.63 -17.60
C ALA A 165 8.06 10.12 -18.21
N SER A 166 8.24 9.87 -19.52
CA SER A 166 9.35 10.38 -20.33
C SER A 166 10.78 10.18 -19.77
N VAL A 167 11.48 9.13 -20.21
CA VAL A 167 12.96 9.05 -20.22
C VAL A 167 13.54 10.01 -21.28
N THR A 168 13.03 11.23 -21.32
CA THR A 168 13.63 12.39 -21.95
C THR A 168 13.36 13.61 -21.07
N LYS A 169 14.09 13.73 -19.96
CA LYS A 169 14.64 15.02 -19.52
C LYS A 169 15.85 14.78 -18.62
N GLU A 170 16.97 15.06 -19.26
CA GLU A 170 18.34 15.25 -18.81
C GLU A 170 18.58 15.43 -17.30
N ARG A 171 19.58 14.67 -16.83
CA ARG A 171 20.53 15.03 -15.77
C ARG A 171 20.72 16.55 -15.66
N GLY A 172 20.49 17.10 -14.47
CA GLY A 172 20.97 18.42 -14.09
C GLY A 172 20.53 18.79 -12.68
N ASP A 173 21.50 18.90 -11.78
CA ASP A 173 21.47 19.61 -10.49
C ASP A 173 20.56 19.09 -9.35
N LEU A 174 21.26 18.62 -8.33
CA LEU A 174 20.81 18.38 -6.97
C LEU A 174 20.34 19.70 -6.34
N GLY A 175 19.05 19.95 -6.42
CA GLY A 175 18.33 20.96 -5.66
C GLY A 175 16.86 20.56 -5.66
N TYR A 176 16.45 19.75 -4.69
CA TYR A 176 15.04 19.40 -4.51
C TYR A 176 14.29 20.63 -3.97
N GLU A 177 14.01 21.62 -4.82
CA GLU A 177 12.86 22.49 -4.59
C GLU A 177 11.62 21.62 -4.84
N TYR A 178 10.92 21.37 -3.75
CA TYR A 178 9.66 20.64 -3.75
C TYR A 178 8.63 21.52 -4.46
N ASP A 179 8.47 21.35 -5.77
CA ASP A 179 7.37 21.97 -6.49
C ASP A 179 6.13 21.12 -6.22
N GLU A 180 5.37 21.48 -5.18
CA GLU A 180 4.11 20.81 -4.81
C GLU A 180 3.13 20.74 -6.00
N ASP A 181 3.32 21.59 -7.00
CA ASP A 181 2.50 21.70 -8.20
C ASP A 181 2.86 20.67 -9.32
N GLU A 182 3.96 19.92 -9.23
CA GLU A 182 4.37 18.92 -10.26
C GLU A 182 4.04 17.45 -9.91
N VAL A 183 3.42 17.16 -8.76
CA VAL A 183 3.20 15.77 -8.28
C VAL A 183 2.12 14.99 -9.08
N GLU A 184 1.50 15.59 -10.09
CA GLU A 184 0.27 15.07 -10.69
C GLU A 184 0.40 14.44 -12.10
N GLU A 185 1.51 13.78 -12.45
CA GLU A 185 1.62 13.23 -13.81
C GLU A 185 0.66 12.05 -14.11
N SER A 186 -0.10 11.55 -13.12
CA SER A 186 -1.17 10.56 -13.34
C SER A 186 -2.52 10.90 -12.71
N GLY A 187 -2.66 12.05 -12.04
CA GLY A 187 -3.89 12.46 -11.36
C GLY A 187 -4.41 11.46 -10.30
N PRO A 188 -5.60 11.72 -9.71
CA PRO A 188 -6.27 10.82 -8.76
C PRO A 188 -6.71 9.48 -9.37
N GLU A 189 -6.54 9.29 -10.69
CA GLU A 189 -6.98 8.11 -11.43
C GLU A 189 -5.85 7.23 -11.97
N GLY A 190 -4.60 7.43 -11.52
CA GLY A 190 -3.43 6.65 -11.98
C GLY A 190 -3.59 5.13 -11.90
N TRP A 191 -4.45 4.63 -10.99
CA TRP A 191 -4.84 3.22 -10.89
C TRP A 191 -5.50 2.64 -12.16
N LYS A 192 -6.01 3.49 -13.07
CA LYS A 192 -6.58 3.07 -14.36
C LYS A 192 -5.50 2.61 -15.34
N LEU A 193 -4.28 3.13 -15.20
CA LEU A 193 -3.11 2.80 -16.01
C LEU A 193 -2.36 1.58 -15.48
N ALA A 194 -2.64 1.17 -14.24
CA ALA A 194 -2.00 0.02 -13.62
C ALA A 194 -2.26 -1.28 -14.41
N ASP A 195 -1.20 -2.07 -14.57
CA ASP A 195 -1.29 -3.41 -15.13
C ASP A 195 -2.17 -4.29 -14.24
N ARG A 196 -2.85 -5.24 -14.87
CA ARG A 196 -3.76 -6.17 -14.18
C ARG A 196 -3.23 -7.59 -14.28
N TYR A 197 -3.08 -8.22 -13.12
CA TYR A 197 -2.61 -9.59 -13.00
C TYR A 197 -3.66 -10.42 -12.27
N ARG A 198 -3.81 -11.70 -12.67
CA ARG A 198 -4.52 -12.64 -11.80
C ARG A 198 -3.77 -12.75 -10.49
N ILE A 199 -4.49 -12.82 -9.38
CA ILE A 199 -3.93 -12.92 -8.02
C ILE A 199 -2.83 -14.00 -7.95
N PRO A 200 -3.09 -15.29 -8.24
CA PRO A 200 -2.04 -16.32 -8.13
C PRO A 200 -0.83 -16.03 -9.04
N THR A 201 -1.08 -15.57 -10.27
CA THR A 201 -0.01 -15.22 -11.22
C THR A 201 0.85 -14.07 -10.71
N PHE A 202 0.23 -13.03 -10.14
CA PHE A 202 0.96 -11.90 -9.57
C PHE A 202 1.87 -12.35 -8.45
N PHE A 203 1.35 -13.11 -7.48
CA PHE A 203 2.13 -13.51 -6.31
C PHE A 203 3.23 -14.53 -6.65
N ASP A 204 3.03 -15.37 -7.66
CA ASP A 204 4.08 -16.25 -8.20
C ASP A 204 5.19 -15.46 -8.89
N LEU A 205 4.84 -14.48 -9.72
CA LEU A 205 5.81 -13.58 -10.38
C LEU A 205 6.57 -12.77 -9.33
N TRP A 206 5.85 -12.18 -8.39
CA TRP A 206 6.42 -11.38 -7.32
C TRP A 206 7.44 -12.17 -6.51
N ARG A 207 7.09 -13.38 -6.05
CA ARG A 207 8.01 -14.22 -5.26
C ARG A 207 9.28 -14.57 -6.04
N ARG A 208 9.17 -14.83 -7.34
CA ARG A 208 10.32 -15.14 -8.20
C ARG A 208 11.24 -13.94 -8.41
N GLU A 209 10.66 -12.76 -8.60
CA GLU A 209 11.38 -11.54 -8.94
C GLU A 209 11.80 -10.72 -7.71
N PHE A 210 11.26 -11.03 -6.53
CA PHE A 210 11.45 -10.24 -5.31
C PHE A 210 12.92 -9.99 -4.99
N LEU A 211 13.73 -11.05 -4.92
CA LEU A 211 15.15 -10.91 -4.58
C LEU A 211 15.92 -10.16 -5.66
N ARG A 212 15.54 -10.30 -6.94
CA ARG A 212 16.16 -9.52 -8.02
C ARG A 212 15.88 -8.04 -7.83
N ILE A 213 14.64 -7.67 -7.53
CA ILE A 213 14.21 -6.29 -7.30
C ILE A 213 14.86 -5.73 -6.03
N ALA A 214 14.84 -6.48 -4.94
CA ALA A 214 15.44 -6.09 -3.66
C ALA A 214 16.96 -5.91 -3.76
N ASN A 215 17.67 -6.81 -4.45
CA ASN A 215 19.12 -6.72 -4.64
C ASN A 215 19.49 -5.54 -5.56
N ALA A 216 18.77 -5.34 -6.66
CA ALA A 216 19.00 -4.21 -7.56
C ALA A 216 18.83 -2.86 -6.83
N ALA A 217 17.87 -2.78 -5.89
CA ALA A 217 17.71 -1.60 -5.06
C ALA A 217 18.86 -1.38 -4.08
N GLN A 218 19.39 -2.44 -3.45
CA GLN A 218 20.52 -2.32 -2.54
C GLN A 218 21.83 -1.92 -3.24
N GLU A 219 22.07 -2.45 -4.44
CA GLU A 219 23.24 -2.08 -5.25
C GLU A 219 23.20 -0.59 -5.63
N TRP A 220 22.02 -0.10 -6.02
CA TRP A 220 21.80 1.32 -6.31
C TRP A 220 22.11 2.24 -5.12
N ASN A 221 21.70 1.88 -3.90
CA ASN A 221 21.99 2.70 -2.71
C ASN A 221 23.50 2.83 -2.47
N ARG A 222 24.26 1.74 -2.64
CA ARG A 222 25.72 1.82 -2.55
C ARG A 222 26.30 2.75 -3.61
N GLU A 223 25.73 2.78 -4.82
CA GLU A 223 26.18 3.68 -5.88
C GLU A 223 25.84 5.15 -5.61
N LEU A 224 24.78 5.44 -4.85
CA LEU A 224 24.44 6.80 -4.43
C LEU A 224 25.35 7.27 -3.28
N GLU A 225 25.54 6.44 -2.26
CA GLU A 225 26.44 6.73 -1.13
C GLU A 225 27.88 7.00 -1.62
N ASN A 226 28.37 6.23 -2.60
CA ASN A 226 29.70 6.41 -3.17
C ASN A 226 29.83 7.62 -4.11
N LYS A 227 28.75 8.33 -4.44
CA LYS A 227 28.77 9.56 -5.27
C LYS A 227 28.70 10.84 -4.44
N GLU A 228 28.41 10.73 -3.15
CA GLU A 228 28.38 11.87 -2.21
C GLU A 228 29.73 12.11 -1.50
N ASP A 229 30.72 11.23 -1.72
CA ASP A 229 32.13 11.35 -1.31
C ASP A 229 33.04 11.85 -2.46
#